data_AF-A0A1I2ZJ38-F1
#
_entry.id   AF-A0A1I2ZJ38-F1
#
_cell.length_a   1.000
_cell.length_b   1.000
_cell.length_c   1.000
_cell.angle_alpha   90.00
_cell.angle_beta   90.00
_cell.angle_gamma   90.00
#
_symmetry.space_group_name_H-M   'P 1'
#
loop_
_entity.id
_entity.type
_entity.pdbx_description
1 polymer ?
#
loop_
_entity_poly.entity_id
_entity_poly.type
_entity_poly.pdbx_seq_one_letter_code
_entity_poly.pdbx_strand_id
1 'polypeptide(L)'
;MDKNDQVSHMKTLSDDVLRKIGPNVLLFQAIERLLKLLIANHHADGTTIDFVERRAKRAEKIETQMMGKLIRQYGDAILSDAGEPRKETEEITQPRMSFTFTSTGHSDFRMSKCANLELMGRERNDLIHHFLPGPL
;
A
#
# COMPACT_ATOMS: atom_id res chain seq x y z
N MET A 1 42.30 11.85 -16.45
CA MET A 1 41.24 12.45 -15.61
C MET A 1 41.90 12.75 -14.27
N ASP A 2 41.90 14.02 -13.85
CA ASP A 2 42.61 14.46 -12.65
C ASP A 2 41.94 13.89 -11.39
N LYS A 3 42.72 13.59 -10.35
CA LYS A 3 42.22 13.11 -9.05
C LYS A 3 41.23 14.11 -8.45
N ASN A 4 41.38 15.40 -8.77
CA ASN A 4 40.49 16.47 -8.37
C ASN A 4 39.12 16.40 -9.09
N ASP A 5 39.09 16.03 -10.37
CA ASP A 5 37.85 15.82 -11.13
C ASP A 5 37.05 14.63 -10.59
N GLN A 6 37.74 13.57 -10.18
CA GLN A 6 37.12 12.36 -9.63
C GLN A 6 36.48 12.61 -8.26
N VAL A 7 37.12 13.41 -7.40
CA VAL A 7 36.57 13.83 -6.10
C VAL A 7 35.36 14.76 -6.26
N SER A 8 35.44 15.72 -7.20
CA SER A 8 34.32 16.61 -7.53
C SER A 8 33.10 15.82 -8.03
N HIS A 9 33.31 14.88 -8.96
CA HIS A 9 32.25 14.04 -9.50
C HIS A 9 31.59 13.15 -8.43
N MET A 10 32.40 12.57 -7.54
CA MET A 10 31.89 11.76 -6.42
C MET A 10 31.03 12.58 -5.45
N LYS A 11 31.43 13.82 -5.18
CA LYS A 11 30.67 14.75 -4.34
C LYS A 11 29.33 15.12 -4.98
N THR A 12 29.32 15.47 -6.26
CA THR A 12 28.09 15.75 -7.01
C THR A 12 27.12 14.56 -6.98
N LEU A 13 27.63 13.36 -7.17
CA LEU A 13 26.82 12.14 -7.12
C LEU A 13 26.22 11.92 -5.73
N SER A 14 27.01 12.11 -4.67
CA SER A 14 26.55 12.00 -3.29
C SER A 14 25.46 13.03 -2.96
N ASP A 15 25.64 14.29 -3.38
CA ASP A 15 24.67 15.36 -3.16
C ASP A 15 23.34 15.06 -3.87
N ASP A 16 23.40 14.49 -5.08
CA ASP A 16 22.21 14.06 -5.81
C ASP A 16 21.46 12.90 -5.15
N VAL A 17 22.18 11.93 -4.60
CA VAL A 17 21.60 10.82 -3.83
C VAL A 17 20.89 11.38 -2.59
N LEU A 18 21.57 12.20 -1.80
CA LEU A 18 21.01 12.81 -0.59
C LEU A 18 19.77 13.66 -0.90
N ARG A 19 19.81 14.43 -1.98
CA ARG A 19 18.68 15.26 -2.43
C ARG A 19 17.44 14.44 -2.79
N LYS A 20 17.60 13.19 -3.25
CA LYS A 20 16.49 12.31 -3.62
C LYS A 20 15.89 11.53 -2.45
N ILE A 21 16.56 11.46 -1.30
CA ILE A 21 16.05 10.73 -0.12
C ILE A 21 14.68 11.27 0.31
N GLY A 22 14.58 12.59 0.53
CA GLY A 22 13.34 13.23 0.97
C GLY A 22 12.15 12.97 0.03
N PRO A 23 12.27 13.29 -1.28
CA PRO A 23 11.24 12.98 -2.27
C PRO A 23 10.83 11.50 -2.30
N ASN A 24 11.78 10.57 -2.20
CA ASN A 24 11.46 9.14 -2.19
C ASN A 24 10.69 8.73 -0.93
N VAL A 25 11.06 9.25 0.25
CA VAL A 25 10.31 9.03 1.49
C VAL A 25 8.86 9.51 1.36
N LEU A 26 8.65 10.71 0.82
CA LEU A 26 7.31 11.25 0.60
C LEU A 26 6.51 10.41 -0.40
N LEU A 27 7.15 9.92 -1.46
CA LEU A 27 6.50 9.04 -2.43
C LEU A 27 6.07 7.72 -1.80
N PHE A 28 6.91 7.10 -0.99
CA PHE A 28 6.54 5.87 -0.26
C PHE A 28 5.38 6.13 0.71
N GLN A 29 5.36 7.26 1.41
CA GLN A 29 4.23 7.64 2.28
C GLN A 29 2.94 7.85 1.48
N ALA A 30 3.02 8.47 0.30
CA ALA A 30 1.86 8.67 -0.57
C ALA A 30 1.29 7.34 -1.07
N ILE A 31 2.15 6.40 -1.47
CA ILE A 31 1.72 5.06 -1.90
C ILE A 31 1.10 4.28 -0.73
N GLU A 32 1.65 4.38 0.48
CA GLU A 32 1.08 3.74 1.68
C GLU A 32 -0.34 4.25 1.94
N ARG A 33 -0.52 5.58 1.91
CA ARG A 33 -1.83 6.23 2.09
C ARG A 33 -2.84 5.79 1.03
N LEU A 34 -2.40 5.67 -0.22
CA LEU A 34 -3.26 5.17 -1.30
C LEU A 34 -3.68 3.72 -1.06
N LEU A 35 -2.75 2.84 -0.65
CA LEU A 35 -3.08 1.45 -0.33
C LEU A 35 -4.07 1.38 0.85
N LYS A 36 -3.87 2.18 1.90
CA LYS A 36 -4.81 2.28 3.03
C LYS A 36 -6.20 2.68 2.56
N LEU A 37 -6.31 3.70 1.72
CA LEU A 37 -7.57 4.16 1.15
C LEU A 37 -8.25 3.03 0.38
N LEU A 38 -7.54 2.37 -0.53
CA LEU A 38 -8.09 1.29 -1.34
C LEU A 38 -8.58 0.12 -0.47
N ILE A 39 -7.76 -0.33 0.48
CA ILE A 39 -8.07 -1.50 1.31
C ILE A 39 -9.20 -1.22 2.31
N ALA A 40 -9.24 -0.01 2.88
CA ALA A 40 -10.32 0.40 3.78
C ALA A 40 -11.67 0.47 3.04
N ASN A 41 -11.67 0.80 1.75
CA ASN A 41 -12.88 1.04 0.98
C ASN A 41 -13.29 -0.10 0.03
N HIS A 42 -12.44 -1.10 -0.22
CA HIS A 42 -12.78 -2.19 -1.15
C HIS A 42 -13.94 -3.06 -0.70
N HIS A 43 -14.25 -3.07 0.60
CA HIS A 43 -15.37 -3.82 1.13
C HIS A 43 -16.01 -3.07 2.28
N ALA A 44 -17.31 -2.84 2.18
CA ALA A 44 -18.15 -2.31 3.25
C ALA A 44 -19.39 -3.20 3.38
N ASP A 45 -19.74 -3.58 4.61
CA ASP A 45 -20.94 -4.37 4.91
C ASP A 45 -21.51 -3.95 6.26
N GLY A 46 -22.84 -4.04 6.40
CA GLY A 46 -23.52 -3.78 7.66
C GLY A 46 -25.02 -3.65 7.50
N THR A 47 -25.71 -3.59 8.63
CA THR A 47 -27.11 -3.17 8.72
C THR A 47 -27.19 -1.65 8.79
N THR A 48 -28.39 -1.09 8.71
CA THR A 48 -28.62 0.35 8.91
C THR A 48 -28.13 0.85 10.27
N ILE A 49 -28.00 -0.02 11.27
CA ILE A 49 -27.58 0.31 12.63
C ILE A 49 -26.05 0.37 12.74
N ASP A 50 -25.34 -0.62 12.18
CA ASP A 50 -23.91 -0.82 12.44
C ASP A 50 -22.98 -0.44 11.27
N PHE A 51 -23.52 -0.07 10.10
CA PHE A 51 -22.73 0.20 8.89
C PHE A 51 -21.62 1.26 9.11
N VAL A 52 -21.98 2.39 9.72
CA VAL A 52 -21.02 3.50 9.95
C VAL A 52 -19.93 3.08 10.93
N GLU A 53 -20.30 2.41 12.01
CA GLU A 53 -19.37 1.94 13.04
C GLU A 53 -18.39 0.90 12.47
N ARG A 54 -18.89 -0.07 11.70
CA ARG A 54 -18.06 -1.08 11.04
C ARG A 54 -17.08 -0.45 10.06
N ARG A 55 -17.53 0.53 9.28
CA ARG A 55 -16.69 1.27 8.34
C ARG A 55 -15.58 2.04 9.08
N ALA A 56 -15.91 2.72 10.18
CA ALA A 56 -14.93 3.45 11.00
C ALA A 56 -13.90 2.50 11.62
N LYS A 57 -14.33 1.41 12.28
CA LYS A 57 -13.44 0.39 12.85
C LYS A 57 -12.51 -0.22 11.81
N ARG A 58 -13.01 -0.44 10.59
CA ARG A 58 -12.18 -0.92 9.48
C ARG A 58 -11.12 0.11 9.10
N ALA A 59 -11.49 1.37 8.93
CA ALA A 59 -10.55 2.44 8.60
C ALA A 59 -9.45 2.57 9.66
N GLU A 60 -9.81 2.58 10.95
CA GLU A 60 -8.85 2.61 12.07
C GLU A 60 -7.90 1.40 12.05
N LYS A 61 -8.44 0.20 11.81
CA LYS A 61 -7.64 -1.02 11.69
C LYS A 61 -6.67 -0.99 10.52
N ILE A 62 -7.02 -0.35 9.41
CA ILE A 62 -6.14 -0.24 8.22
C ILE A 62 -5.09 0.85 8.43
N GLU A 63 -5.44 1.95 9.10
CA GLU A 63 -4.52 3.09 9.30
C GLU A 63 -3.26 2.71 10.09
N THR A 64 -3.39 1.75 11.02
CA THR A 64 -2.25 1.25 11.82
C THR A 64 -1.35 0.25 11.09
N GLN A 65 -1.66 -0.11 9.84
CA GLN A 65 -0.94 -1.16 9.12
C GLN A 65 0.22 -0.60 8.30
N MET A 66 1.33 -1.34 8.34
CA MET A 66 2.52 -1.04 7.57
C MET A 66 2.42 -1.52 6.12
N MET A 67 3.13 -0.83 5.22
CA MET A 67 3.25 -1.14 3.79
C MET A 67 3.24 -2.63 3.44
N GLY A 68 4.11 -3.46 4.04
CA GLY A 68 4.21 -4.89 3.71
C GLY A 68 2.94 -5.70 4.00
N LYS A 69 2.10 -5.26 4.96
CA LYS A 69 0.80 -5.87 5.22
C LYS A 69 -0.27 -5.36 4.25
N LEU A 70 -0.20 -4.09 3.87
CA LEU A 70 -1.09 -3.46 2.89
C LEU A 70 -0.90 -4.06 1.50
N ILE A 71 0.34 -4.30 1.06
CA ILE A 71 0.64 -4.90 -0.25
C ILE A 71 0.00 -6.29 -0.39
N ARG A 72 0.11 -7.13 0.65
CA ARG A 72 -0.51 -8.46 0.68
C ARG A 72 -2.03 -8.37 0.58
N GLN A 73 -2.65 -7.55 1.42
CA GLN A 73 -4.11 -7.35 1.38
C GLN A 73 -4.60 -6.78 0.05
N TYR A 74 -3.84 -5.89 -0.58
CA TYR A 74 -4.15 -5.39 -1.92
C TYR A 74 -4.15 -6.51 -2.97
N GLY A 75 -3.11 -7.35 -2.96
CA GLY A 75 -3.00 -8.50 -3.87
C GLY A 75 -4.11 -9.54 -3.67
N ASP A 76 -4.43 -9.86 -2.42
CA ASP A 76 -5.40 -10.90 -2.07
C ASP A 76 -6.86 -10.44 -2.26
N ALA A 77 -7.17 -9.20 -1.88
CA ALA A 77 -8.54 -8.73 -1.75
C ALA A 77 -9.01 -7.79 -2.87
N ILE A 78 -8.08 -7.12 -3.57
CA ILE A 78 -8.43 -6.16 -4.63
C ILE A 78 -7.99 -6.66 -5.99
N LEU A 79 -6.78 -7.20 -6.15
CA LEU A 79 -6.32 -7.78 -7.43
C LEU A 79 -6.80 -9.22 -7.66
N SER A 80 -7.73 -9.72 -6.84
CA SER A 80 -8.34 -11.03 -7.05
C SER A 80 -9.44 -10.96 -8.11
N ASP A 81 -9.71 -12.10 -8.73
CA ASP A 81 -10.90 -12.22 -9.56
C ASP A 81 -12.14 -11.86 -8.73
N ALA A 82 -13.14 -11.24 -9.36
CA ALA A 82 -14.43 -11.08 -8.73
C ALA A 82 -15.00 -12.48 -8.53
N GLY A 83 -14.73 -13.08 -7.36
CA GLY A 83 -15.18 -14.43 -7.05
C GLY A 83 -16.71 -14.51 -7.12
N GLU A 84 -17.23 -15.72 -6.86
CA GLU A 84 -18.67 -15.92 -6.85
C GLU A 84 -19.39 -14.91 -5.94
N PRO A 85 -20.56 -14.39 -6.36
CA PRO A 85 -21.39 -13.52 -5.53
C PRO A 85 -21.55 -14.15 -4.14
N ARG A 86 -21.25 -13.37 -3.11
CA ARG A 86 -21.31 -13.86 -1.73
C ARG A 86 -22.75 -14.33 -1.46
N LYS A 87 -22.91 -15.61 -1.12
CA LYS A 87 -24.22 -16.18 -0.78
C LYS A 87 -24.86 -15.33 0.32
N GLU A 88 -26.01 -14.77 0.01
CA GLU A 88 -26.84 -14.07 0.99
C GLU A 88 -27.18 -15.06 2.12
N THR A 89 -26.99 -14.63 3.37
CA THR A 89 -27.40 -15.43 4.52
C THR A 89 -28.92 -15.47 4.58
N GLU A 90 -29.50 -16.67 4.67
CA GLU A 90 -30.95 -16.93 4.52
C GLU A 90 -31.86 -16.33 5.62
N GLU A 91 -31.30 -15.70 6.65
CA GLU A 91 -32.07 -15.02 7.70
C GLU A 91 -31.71 -13.53 7.80
N ILE A 92 -32.39 -12.70 7.00
CA ILE A 92 -32.27 -11.24 7.04
C ILE A 92 -33.42 -10.66 7.88
N THR A 93 -33.17 -10.44 9.18
CA THR A 93 -34.13 -9.76 10.08
C THR A 93 -34.08 -8.24 10.00
N GLN A 94 -33.04 -7.67 9.36
CA GLN A 94 -32.86 -6.23 9.16
C GLN A 94 -32.24 -5.93 7.79
N PRO A 95 -32.55 -4.78 7.16
CA PRO A 95 -31.92 -4.38 5.90
C PRO A 95 -30.40 -4.37 6.02
N ARG A 96 -29.73 -5.13 5.17
CA ARG A 96 -28.28 -5.23 5.10
C ARG A 96 -27.80 -4.75 3.74
N MET A 97 -26.76 -3.92 3.74
CA MET A 97 -26.07 -3.52 2.52
C MET A 97 -24.65 -4.08 2.54
N SER A 98 -24.19 -4.56 1.39
CA SER A 98 -22.78 -4.85 1.19
C SER A 98 -22.31 -4.33 -0.16
N PHE A 99 -21.07 -3.87 -0.20
CA PHE A 99 -20.39 -3.39 -1.39
C PHE A 99 -18.98 -3.98 -1.37
N THR A 100 -18.57 -4.54 -2.51
CA THR A 100 -17.20 -5.01 -2.73
C THR A 100 -16.75 -4.58 -4.12
N PHE A 101 -15.52 -4.10 -4.26
CA PHE A 101 -14.87 -3.98 -5.56
C PHE A 101 -13.59 -4.81 -5.62
N THR A 102 -13.37 -5.43 -6.77
CA THR A 102 -12.14 -6.11 -7.15
C THR A 102 -11.72 -5.64 -8.54
N SER A 103 -10.48 -5.93 -8.91
CA SER A 103 -9.89 -5.62 -10.20
C SER A 103 -9.35 -6.93 -10.78
N THR A 104 -9.93 -7.31 -11.91
CA THR A 104 -9.50 -8.46 -12.69
C THR A 104 -8.39 -8.07 -13.66
N GLY A 105 -7.51 -9.03 -13.94
CA GLY A 105 -6.44 -8.87 -14.91
C GLY A 105 -5.75 -10.20 -15.17
N HIS A 106 -4.94 -10.28 -16.23
CA HIS A 106 -4.12 -11.46 -16.50
C HIS A 106 -3.24 -11.79 -15.28
N SER A 107 -2.99 -13.08 -15.05
CA SER A 107 -2.14 -13.56 -13.95
C SER A 107 -0.81 -12.81 -13.89
N ASP A 108 -0.21 -12.57 -15.06
CA ASP A 108 1.09 -11.92 -15.21
C ASP A 108 1.05 -10.46 -14.77
N PHE A 109 -0.05 -9.76 -15.07
CA PHE A 109 -0.28 -8.40 -14.58
C PHE A 109 -0.33 -8.37 -13.06
N ARG A 110 -1.12 -9.27 -12.46
CA ARG A 110 -1.26 -9.35 -11.01
C ARG A 110 0.06 -9.66 -10.32
N MET A 111 0.77 -10.69 -10.81
CA MET A 111 2.07 -11.08 -10.28
C MET A 111 3.10 -9.95 -10.41
N SER A 112 3.16 -9.30 -11.57
CA SER A 112 4.05 -8.15 -11.79
C SER A 112 3.73 -6.98 -10.85
N LYS A 113 2.45 -6.65 -10.64
CA LYS A 113 2.06 -5.56 -9.73
C LYS A 113 2.41 -5.88 -8.27
N CYS A 114 2.14 -7.10 -7.80
CA CYS A 114 2.54 -7.52 -6.46
C CYS A 114 4.07 -7.49 -6.30
N ALA A 115 4.83 -8.04 -7.25
CA ALA A 115 6.29 -8.05 -7.20
C ALA A 115 6.89 -6.64 -7.18
N ASN A 116 6.34 -5.71 -7.97
CA ASN A 116 6.78 -4.31 -7.99
C ASN A 116 6.52 -3.60 -6.66
N LEU A 117 5.35 -3.84 -6.04
CA LEU A 117 5.03 -3.27 -4.73
C LEU A 117 5.92 -3.86 -3.63
N GLU A 118 6.22 -5.16 -3.68
CA GLU A 118 7.16 -5.79 -2.76
C GLU A 118 8.58 -5.24 -2.90
N LEU A 119 9.05 -5.06 -4.13
CA LEU A 119 10.33 -4.39 -4.40
C LEU A 119 10.35 -3.00 -3.79
N MET A 120 9.33 -2.19 -4.06
CA MET A 120 9.18 -0.86 -3.46
C MET A 120 9.20 -0.90 -1.93
N GLY A 121 8.57 -1.91 -1.31
CA GLY A 121 8.61 -2.10 0.14
C GLY A 121 10.02 -2.37 0.69
N ARG A 122 10.83 -3.15 -0.06
CA ARG A 122 12.24 -3.40 0.29
C ARG A 122 13.08 -2.13 0.12
N GLU A 123 12.96 -1.45 -1.02
CA GLU A 123 13.67 -0.19 -1.29
C GLU A 123 13.39 0.89 -0.23
N ARG A 124 12.13 0.99 0.25
CA ARG A 124 11.78 1.87 1.36
C ARG A 124 12.52 1.50 2.64
N ASN A 125 12.56 0.22 2.98
CA ASN A 125 13.25 -0.24 4.19
C ASN A 125 14.76 0.03 4.07
N ASP A 126 15.35 -0.22 2.91
CA ASP A 126 16.76 0.08 2.67
C ASP A 126 17.03 1.59 2.75
N LEU A 127 16.16 2.42 2.17
CA LEU A 127 16.26 3.88 2.29
C LEU A 127 16.21 4.35 3.75
N ILE A 128 15.29 3.81 4.55
CA ILE A 128 15.12 4.22 5.95
C ILE A 128 16.24 3.68 6.85
N HIS A 129 16.70 2.46 6.63
CA HIS A 129 17.66 1.80 7.52
C HIS A 129 19.13 2.00 7.13
N HIS A 130 19.44 2.20 5.84
CA HIS A 130 20.82 2.39 5.37
C HIS A 130 21.16 3.84 5.04
N PHE A 131 20.20 4.67 4.58
CA PHE A 131 20.49 6.02 4.10
C PHE A 131 20.08 7.15 5.08
N LEU A 132 19.22 6.86 6.06
CA LEU A 132 18.97 7.76 7.18
C LEU A 132 19.81 7.31 8.37
N PRO A 133 20.72 8.14 8.93
CA PRO A 133 21.34 7.82 10.20
C PRO A 133 20.23 7.64 11.24
N GLY A 134 20.28 6.54 11.99
CA GLY A 134 19.32 6.24 13.06
C GLY A 134 19.20 7.40 14.06
N PRO A 135 18.10 7.45 14.85
CA PRO A 135 17.79 8.60 15.67
C PRO A 135 18.94 8.92 16.64
N LEU A 136 19.30 10.21 16.72
CA LEU A 136 19.96 10.81 17.87
C LEU A 136 19.03 10.74 19.09
#